data_AF-A0A7W7ZXK1-F1
#
_entry.id   AF-A0A7W7ZXK1-F1
#
_cell.length_a   1.000
_cell.length_b   1.000
_cell.length_c   1.000
_cell.angle_alpha   90.00
_cell.angle_beta   90.00
_cell.angle_gamma   90.00
#
_symmetry.space_group_name_H-M   'P 1'
#
loop_
_entity.id
_entity.type
_entity.pdbx_description
1 polymer ?
#
loop_
_entity_poly.entity_id
_entity_poly.type
_entity_poly.pdbx_seq_one_letter_code
_entity_poly.pdbx_strand_id
1 'polypeptide(L)'
;MTGRWQMIAALTLCVAIFSVNWTVLNAAGSDLPLTPATDVMLTYAYPVALLGVLIPAKGRLNVLVWGLTAFGLVSALGAFTENAGMLIACRFGQGLAAAIVLRAGFELARTHFRGTTWWPVVAIPAVVALLGLISGPVIGAVIAEYATFRWILLICVPLTVIALVAVALFTPRARPAT
;
A
#
# COMPACT_ATOMS: atom_id res chain seq x y z
N MET A 1 -10.26 -25.49 -1.19
CA MET A 1 -11.05 -24.27 -1.50
C MET A 1 -10.62 -23.05 -0.68
N THR A 2 -10.08 -23.23 0.52
CA THR A 2 -9.73 -22.17 1.49
C THR A 2 -8.62 -21.20 1.03
N GLY A 3 -7.56 -21.72 0.35
CA GLY A 3 -6.40 -20.90 -0.03
C GLY A 3 -6.66 -19.75 -1.02
N ARG A 4 -7.71 -19.88 -1.85
CA ARG A 4 -8.07 -18.86 -2.85
C ARG A 4 -8.61 -17.59 -2.20
N TRP A 5 -9.54 -17.74 -1.27
CA TRP A 5 -10.13 -16.63 -0.53
C TRP A 5 -9.15 -15.97 0.41
N GLN A 6 -8.25 -16.76 1.02
CA GLN A 6 -7.17 -16.23 1.85
C GLN A 6 -6.22 -15.33 1.04
N MET A 7 -5.93 -15.70 -0.21
CA MET A 7 -5.13 -14.87 -1.10
C MET A 7 -5.82 -13.57 -1.51
N ILE A 8 -7.13 -13.63 -1.82
CA ILE A 8 -7.92 -12.41 -2.08
C ILE A 8 -7.90 -11.52 -0.83
N ALA A 9 -8.14 -12.08 0.35
CA ALA A 9 -8.14 -11.32 1.61
C ALA A 9 -6.78 -10.64 1.87
N ALA A 10 -5.66 -11.34 1.62
CA ALA A 10 -4.33 -10.76 1.75
C ALA A 10 -4.09 -9.61 0.76
N LEU A 11 -4.48 -9.78 -0.50
CA LEU A 11 -4.36 -8.73 -1.52
C LEU A 11 -5.24 -7.52 -1.18
N THR A 12 -6.48 -7.77 -0.77
CA THR A 12 -7.43 -6.74 -0.34
C THR A 12 -6.89 -5.95 0.87
N LEU A 13 -6.27 -6.63 1.83
CA LEU A 13 -5.63 -5.98 2.98
C LEU A 13 -4.50 -5.03 2.52
N CYS A 14 -3.65 -5.46 1.60
CA CYS A 14 -2.60 -4.59 1.03
C CYS A 14 -3.21 -3.35 0.37
N VAL A 15 -4.27 -3.53 -0.43
CA VAL A 15 -4.96 -2.41 -1.10
C VAL A 15 -5.59 -1.45 -0.10
N ALA A 16 -6.19 -1.97 0.98
CA ALA A 16 -6.75 -1.14 2.05
C ALA A 16 -5.68 -0.26 2.72
N ILE A 17 -4.52 -0.83 3.04
CA ILE A 17 -3.40 -0.08 3.65
C ILE A 17 -2.97 1.06 2.72
N PHE A 18 -2.86 0.79 1.43
CA PHE A 18 -2.42 1.76 0.43
C PHE A 18 -3.41 2.88 0.19
N SER A 19 -4.70 2.56 0.07
CA SER A 19 -5.73 3.57 -0.16
C SER A 19 -5.87 4.48 1.05
N VAL A 20 -5.91 3.91 2.26
CA VAL A 20 -6.01 4.67 3.51
C VAL A 20 -4.76 5.51 3.76
N ASN A 21 -3.55 4.99 3.53
CA ASN A 21 -2.31 5.76 3.69
C ASN A 21 -2.26 7.00 2.77
N TRP A 22 -2.75 6.88 1.54
CA TRP A 22 -2.80 8.02 0.63
C TRP A 22 -3.79 9.07 1.12
N THR A 23 -5.01 8.65 1.46
CA THR A 23 -6.12 9.55 1.77
C THR A 23 -6.02 10.21 3.14
N VAL A 24 -5.63 9.47 4.17
CA VAL A 24 -5.56 9.96 5.55
C VAL A 24 -4.52 11.08 5.67
N LEU A 25 -3.33 10.92 5.08
CA LEU A 25 -2.29 11.94 5.15
C LEU A 25 -2.61 13.17 4.27
N ASN A 26 -3.33 13.01 3.16
CA ASN A 26 -3.79 14.17 2.39
C ASN A 26 -4.89 14.96 3.11
N ALA A 27 -5.70 14.29 3.92
CA ALA A 27 -6.74 14.94 4.70
C ALA A 27 -6.21 15.59 5.98
N ALA A 28 -5.28 14.94 6.68
CA ALA A 28 -4.67 15.46 7.89
C ALA A 28 -3.70 16.63 7.61
N GLY A 29 -3.13 16.67 6.41
CA GLY A 29 -2.07 17.62 6.07
C GLY A 29 -0.76 17.30 6.79
N SER A 30 0.23 18.17 6.63
CA SER A 30 1.48 18.12 7.38
C SER A 30 1.74 19.45 8.05
N ASP A 31 2.30 19.42 9.25
CA ASP A 31 2.67 20.61 10.02
C ASP A 31 3.93 21.33 9.46
N LEU A 32 4.43 20.88 8.31
CA LEU A 32 5.61 21.44 7.65
C LEU A 32 5.23 22.71 6.88
N PRO A 33 6.14 23.70 6.78
CA PRO A 33 5.90 24.88 5.96
C PRO A 33 5.88 24.50 4.47
N LEU A 34 4.69 24.45 3.87
CA LEU A 34 4.49 24.11 2.46
C LEU A 34 4.07 25.33 1.65
N THR A 35 4.66 25.47 0.47
CA THR A 35 4.11 26.30 -0.61
C THR A 35 2.99 25.54 -1.32
N PRO A 36 2.07 26.22 -2.05
CA PRO A 36 1.05 25.55 -2.85
C PRO A 36 1.63 24.53 -3.83
N ALA A 37 2.79 24.83 -4.42
CA ALA A 37 3.46 23.91 -5.34
C ALA A 37 3.94 22.63 -4.64
N THR A 38 4.57 22.76 -3.47
CA THR A 38 5.08 21.61 -2.71
C THR A 38 3.95 20.76 -2.12
N ASP A 39 2.82 21.37 -1.78
CA ASP A 39 1.63 20.65 -1.29
C ASP A 39 1.00 19.77 -2.38
N VAL A 40 0.87 20.32 -3.60
CA VAL A 40 0.48 19.54 -4.78
C VAL A 40 1.46 18.40 -5.04
N MET A 41 2.77 18.66 -4.99
CA MET A 41 3.79 17.61 -5.14
C MET A 41 3.64 16.51 -4.08
N LEU A 42 3.39 16.87 -2.82
CA LEU A 42 3.19 15.92 -1.73
C LEU A 42 1.95 15.03 -1.95
N THR A 43 0.84 15.64 -2.39
CA THR A 43 -0.43 14.96 -2.66
C THR A 43 -0.30 13.94 -3.78
N TYR A 44 0.45 14.27 -4.85
CA TYR A 44 0.55 13.46 -6.06
C TYR A 44 1.78 12.57 -6.14
N ALA A 45 2.81 12.75 -5.30
CA ALA A 45 4.02 11.92 -5.31
C ALA A 45 3.71 10.41 -5.19
N TYR A 46 2.80 10.05 -4.29
CA TYR A 46 2.37 8.67 -4.09
C TYR A 46 1.63 8.07 -5.30
N PRO A 47 0.51 8.64 -5.79
CA PRO A 47 -0.25 8.06 -6.89
C PRO A 47 0.52 8.09 -8.21
N VAL A 48 1.36 9.11 -8.46
CA VAL A 48 2.21 9.16 -9.66
C VAL A 48 3.22 8.01 -9.65
N ALA A 49 3.89 7.76 -8.51
CA ALA A 49 4.78 6.62 -8.39
C ALA A 49 4.05 5.28 -8.50
N LEU A 50 2.84 5.20 -7.91
CA LEU A 50 2.02 3.99 -7.97
C LEU A 50 1.63 3.61 -9.40
N LEU A 51 1.20 4.59 -10.20
CA LEU A 51 0.66 4.38 -11.55
C LEU A 51 1.73 4.42 -12.63
N GLY A 52 2.78 5.24 -12.47
CA GLY A 52 3.83 5.45 -13.46
C GLY A 52 4.86 4.32 -13.55
N VAL A 53 4.89 3.41 -12.58
CA VAL A 53 5.86 2.32 -12.52
C VAL A 53 5.44 1.15 -13.40
N LEU A 54 6.22 0.92 -14.46
CA LEU A 54 6.15 -0.26 -15.32
C LEU A 54 7.19 -1.30 -14.88
N ILE A 55 6.97 -1.95 -13.74
CA ILE A 55 7.84 -3.06 -13.32
C ILE A 55 7.40 -4.34 -14.04
N PRO A 56 8.32 -5.05 -14.74
CA PRO A 56 8.03 -6.35 -15.29
C PRO A 56 7.63 -7.30 -14.16
N ALA A 57 6.41 -7.84 -14.24
CA ALA A 57 5.84 -8.69 -13.21
C ALA A 57 6.51 -10.08 -13.22
N LYS A 58 7.67 -10.22 -12.59
CA LYS A 58 8.19 -11.53 -12.22
C LYS A 58 7.47 -11.96 -10.94
N GLY A 59 6.23 -12.46 -11.10
CA GLY A 59 5.29 -12.86 -10.05
C GLY A 59 5.86 -13.93 -9.11
N ARG A 60 6.62 -13.49 -8.11
CA ARG A 60 7.18 -14.33 -7.06
C ARG A 60 6.74 -13.77 -5.71
N LEU A 61 6.40 -14.66 -4.79
CA LEU A 61 6.13 -14.31 -3.40
C LEU A 61 7.23 -13.42 -2.79
N ASN A 62 8.49 -13.66 -3.17
CA ASN A 62 9.62 -12.85 -2.73
C ASN A 62 9.49 -11.38 -3.16
N VAL A 63 8.99 -11.10 -4.36
CA VAL A 63 8.81 -9.72 -4.86
C VAL A 63 7.69 -9.03 -4.08
N LEU A 64 6.61 -9.76 -3.77
CA LEU A 64 5.52 -9.25 -2.94
C LEU A 64 5.99 -8.90 -1.53
N VAL A 65 6.77 -9.78 -0.90
CA VAL A 65 7.38 -9.57 0.43
C VAL A 65 8.36 -8.39 0.40
N TRP A 66 9.20 -8.28 -0.64
CA TRP A 66 10.10 -7.14 -0.82
C TRP A 66 9.34 -5.82 -0.94
N GLY A 67 8.28 -5.78 -1.74
CA GLY A 67 7.44 -4.58 -1.90
C GLY A 67 6.79 -4.15 -0.58
N LEU A 68 6.22 -5.09 0.17
CA LEU A 68 5.63 -4.80 1.48
C LEU A 68 6.68 -4.31 2.47
N THR A 69 7.83 -4.97 2.53
CA THR A 69 8.93 -4.57 3.42
C THR A 69 9.42 -3.17 3.10
N ALA A 70 9.63 -2.87 1.81
CA ALA A 70 10.00 -1.53 1.34
C ALA A 70 8.93 -0.49 1.72
N PHE A 71 7.65 -0.81 1.55
CA PHE A 71 6.55 0.09 1.93
C PHE A 71 6.61 0.44 3.42
N GLY A 72 6.74 -0.58 4.29
CA GLY A 72 6.82 -0.39 5.73
C GLY A 72 8.04 0.44 6.15
N LEU A 73 9.21 0.17 5.56
CA LEU A 73 10.44 0.92 5.84
C LEU A 73 10.34 2.37 5.39
N VAL A 74 9.86 2.63 4.18
CA VAL A 74 9.70 4.01 3.68
C VAL A 74 8.62 4.75 4.49
N SER A 75 7.58 4.06 4.93
CA SER A 75 6.58 4.64 5.84
C SER A 75 7.20 5.04 7.18
N ALA A 76 8.01 4.17 7.77
CA ALA A 76 8.74 4.48 9.01
C ALA A 76 9.67 5.69 8.81
N LEU A 77 10.45 5.72 7.72
CA LEU A 77 11.31 6.86 7.38
C LEU A 77 10.52 8.15 7.21
N GLY A 78 9.37 8.08 6.55
CA GLY A 78 8.44 9.20 6.37
C GLY A 78 7.99 9.83 7.69
N ALA A 79 7.78 9.02 8.74
CA ALA A 79 7.41 9.50 10.07
C ALA A 79 8.52 10.28 10.79
N PHE A 80 9.78 10.15 10.35
CA PHE A 80 10.92 10.89 10.91
C PHE A 80 11.33 12.09 10.05
N THR A 81 10.56 12.43 9.02
CA THR A 81 10.92 13.55 8.11
C THR A 81 10.77 14.92 8.76
N GLU A 82 11.78 15.76 8.55
CA GLU A 82 11.85 17.13 9.12
C GLU A 82 11.60 18.23 8.07
N ASN A 83 11.54 17.87 6.79
CA ASN A 83 11.29 18.83 5.72
C ASN A 83 10.41 18.24 4.61
N ALA A 84 9.78 19.13 3.85
CA ALA A 84 8.83 18.77 2.80
C ALA A 84 9.45 17.89 1.71
N GLY A 85 10.69 18.18 1.29
CA GLY A 85 11.37 17.42 0.24
C GLY A 85 11.59 15.95 0.62
N MET A 86 12.01 15.70 1.86
CA MET A 86 12.20 14.35 2.38
C MET A 86 10.86 13.61 2.51
N LEU A 87 9.80 14.29 2.93
CA LEU A 87 8.46 13.71 2.99
C LEU A 87 7.93 13.36 1.59
N ILE A 88 8.10 14.24 0.60
CA ILE A 88 7.75 13.99 -0.80
C ILE A 88 8.51 12.77 -1.35
N ALA A 89 9.83 12.69 -1.09
CA ALA A 89 10.65 11.56 -1.50
C ALA A 89 10.17 10.25 -0.87
N CYS A 90 9.80 10.26 0.42
CA CYS A 90 9.21 9.10 1.09
C CYS A 90 7.86 8.72 0.46
N ARG A 91 6.99 9.69 0.12
CA ARG A 91 5.69 9.42 -0.52
C ARG A 91 5.86 8.81 -1.90
N PHE A 92 6.83 9.30 -2.68
CA PHE A 92 7.21 8.69 -3.94
C PHE A 92 7.66 7.24 -3.73
N GLY A 93 8.56 6.99 -2.78
CA GLY A 93 9.03 5.65 -2.42
C GLY A 93 7.90 4.70 -1.97
N GLN A 94 6.94 5.19 -1.18
CA GLN A 94 5.77 4.41 -0.79
C GLN A 94 4.92 4.04 -2.02
N GLY A 95 4.72 4.96 -2.97
CA GLY A 95 4.01 4.67 -4.21
C GLY A 95 4.73 3.62 -5.08
N LEU A 96 6.06 3.69 -5.17
CA LEU A 96 6.87 2.67 -5.85
C LEU A 96 6.68 1.29 -5.21
N ALA A 97 6.75 1.22 -3.88
CA ALA A 97 6.60 -0.01 -3.13
C ALA A 97 5.17 -0.60 -3.29
N ALA A 98 4.15 0.25 -3.25
CA ALA A 98 2.77 -0.14 -3.49
C ALA A 98 2.57 -0.68 -4.93
N ALA A 99 3.21 -0.09 -5.93
CA ALA A 99 3.16 -0.59 -7.31
C ALA A 99 3.73 -2.01 -7.44
N ILE A 100 4.86 -2.27 -6.77
CA ILE A 100 5.47 -3.61 -6.71
C ILE A 100 4.49 -4.61 -6.11
N VAL A 101 3.89 -4.26 -4.97
CA VAL A 101 2.93 -5.12 -4.25
C VAL A 101 1.71 -5.44 -5.10
N LEU A 102 1.10 -4.43 -5.75
CA LEU A 102 -0.06 -4.66 -6.60
C LEU A 102 0.28 -5.56 -7.78
N ARG A 103 1.37 -5.27 -8.52
CA ARG A 103 1.77 -6.07 -9.68
C ARG A 103 2.10 -7.51 -9.29
N ALA A 104 2.89 -7.72 -8.24
CA ALA A 104 3.25 -9.05 -7.77
C ALA A 104 2.04 -9.80 -7.20
N GLY A 105 1.17 -9.11 -6.47
CA GLY A 105 -0.04 -9.68 -5.88
C GLY A 105 -1.06 -10.14 -6.92
N PHE A 106 -1.35 -9.31 -7.93
CA PHE A 106 -2.25 -9.71 -9.02
C PHE A 106 -1.67 -10.83 -9.87
N GLU A 107 -0.37 -10.82 -10.17
CA GLU A 107 0.28 -11.90 -10.93
C GLU A 107 0.23 -13.23 -10.16
N LEU A 108 0.55 -13.22 -8.87
CA LEU A 108 0.46 -14.39 -8.01
C LEU A 108 -0.99 -14.88 -7.89
N ALA A 109 -1.98 -13.98 -7.91
CA ALA A 109 -3.38 -14.37 -7.88
C ALA A 109 -3.78 -15.04 -9.19
N ARG A 110 -3.28 -14.55 -10.34
CA ARG A 110 -3.52 -15.21 -11.65
C ARG A 110 -3.04 -16.64 -11.67
N THR A 111 -1.92 -16.97 -11.03
CA THR A 111 -1.43 -18.36 -10.97
C THR A 111 -2.32 -19.28 -10.14
N HIS A 112 -2.94 -18.77 -9.06
CA HIS A 112 -3.80 -19.55 -8.16
C HIS A 112 -5.25 -19.72 -8.66
N PHE A 113 -5.71 -18.82 -9.51
CA PHE A 113 -7.09 -18.77 -10.01
C PHE A 113 -7.26 -19.28 -11.45
N ARG A 114 -6.27 -19.98 -12.03
CA ARG A 114 -6.41 -20.61 -13.35
C ARG A 114 -7.66 -21.51 -13.39
N GLY A 115 -8.59 -21.23 -14.32
CA GLY A 115 -9.83 -21.98 -14.51
C GLY A 115 -11.01 -21.61 -13.60
N THR A 116 -10.99 -20.45 -12.94
CA THR A 116 -12.11 -19.92 -12.12
C THR A 116 -12.40 -18.47 -12.49
N THR A 117 -13.54 -17.92 -12.05
CA THR A 117 -13.88 -16.51 -12.25
C THR A 117 -12.81 -15.60 -11.64
N TRP A 118 -12.15 -14.82 -12.49
CA TRP A 118 -11.14 -13.82 -12.12
C TRP A 118 -11.74 -12.58 -11.43
N TRP A 119 -13.04 -12.36 -11.61
CA TRP A 119 -13.76 -11.17 -11.18
C TRP A 119 -13.57 -10.81 -9.69
N PRO A 120 -13.69 -11.74 -8.72
CA PRO A 120 -13.52 -11.43 -7.30
C PRO A 120 -12.12 -10.93 -6.93
N VAL A 121 -11.10 -11.35 -7.68
CA VAL A 121 -9.70 -10.97 -7.43
C VAL A 121 -9.47 -9.49 -7.72
N VAL A 122 -10.20 -8.91 -8.68
CA VAL A 122 -10.09 -7.49 -9.03
C VAL A 122 -11.12 -6.66 -8.28
N ALA A 123 -12.36 -7.13 -8.23
CA ALA A 123 -13.47 -6.33 -7.74
C ALA A 123 -13.45 -6.12 -6.23
N ILE A 124 -13.12 -7.15 -5.44
CA ILE A 124 -13.12 -7.02 -3.98
C ILE A 124 -12.04 -6.01 -3.54
N PRO A 125 -10.77 -6.11 -3.98
CA PRO A 125 -9.80 -5.05 -3.71
C PRO A 125 -10.22 -3.67 -4.22
N ALA A 126 -10.85 -3.57 -5.39
CA ALA A 126 -11.29 -2.28 -5.95
C ALA A 126 -12.36 -1.60 -5.07
N VAL A 127 -13.36 -2.35 -4.59
CA VAL A 127 -14.37 -1.82 -3.66
C VAL A 127 -13.72 -1.34 -2.37
N VAL A 128 -12.77 -2.10 -1.83
CA VAL A 128 -12.05 -1.70 -0.61
C VAL A 128 -11.16 -0.48 -0.84
N ALA A 129 -10.58 -0.32 -2.02
CA ALA A 129 -9.86 0.90 -2.39
C ALA A 129 -10.79 2.13 -2.33
N LEU A 130 -12.00 2.02 -2.88
CA LEU A 130 -13.01 3.08 -2.85
C LEU A 130 -13.47 3.38 -1.42
N LEU A 131 -13.65 2.35 -0.59
CA LEU A 131 -13.97 2.54 0.83
C LEU A 131 -12.87 3.31 1.55
N GLY A 132 -11.60 2.98 1.30
CA GLY A 132 -10.45 3.72 1.85
C GLY A 132 -10.38 5.18 1.38
N LEU A 133 -10.88 5.46 0.17
CA LEU A 133 -11.00 6.82 -0.37
C LEU A 133 -12.05 7.64 0.40
N ILE A 134 -13.17 7.01 0.77
CA ILE A 134 -14.27 7.64 1.50
C ILE A 134 -13.94 7.76 3.00
N SER A 135 -13.35 6.73 3.60
CA SER A 135 -13.04 6.70 5.04
C SER A 135 -11.83 7.55 5.40
N GLY A 136 -10.92 7.75 4.45
CA GLY A 136 -9.67 8.47 4.63
C GLY A 136 -9.80 9.86 5.24
N PRO A 137 -10.65 10.75 4.69
CA PRO A 137 -10.87 12.08 5.25
C PRO A 137 -11.39 12.09 6.68
N VAL A 138 -12.30 11.17 7.02
CA VAL A 138 -12.86 11.06 8.38
C VAL A 138 -11.76 10.64 9.35
N ILE A 139 -11.00 9.60 9.00
CA ILE A 139 -9.89 9.11 9.82
C ILE A 139 -8.78 10.18 9.92
N GLY A 140 -8.47 10.87 8.82
CA GLY A 140 -7.46 11.93 8.76
C GLY A 140 -7.83 13.13 9.63
N ALA A 141 -9.08 13.56 9.60
CA ALA A 141 -9.58 14.65 10.45
C ALA A 141 -9.48 14.31 11.94
N VAL A 142 -9.91 13.10 12.34
CA VAL A 142 -9.78 12.65 13.73
C VAL A 142 -8.30 12.58 14.13
N ILE A 143 -7.44 12.00 13.30
CA ILE A 143 -6.01 11.92 13.62
C ILE A 143 -5.41 13.32 13.74
N ALA A 144 -5.74 14.27 12.85
CA ALA A 144 -5.24 15.64 12.91
C ALA A 144 -5.64 16.38 14.20
N GLU A 145 -6.75 16.00 14.83
CA GLU A 145 -7.21 16.58 16.10
C GLU A 145 -6.39 16.09 17.30
N TYR A 146 -5.92 14.84 17.28
CA TYR A 146 -5.24 14.21 18.43
C TYR A 146 -3.75 13.91 18.21
N ALA A 147 -3.25 13.97 16.98
CA ALA A 147 -1.93 13.50 16.62
C ALA A 147 -1.36 14.16 15.34
N THR A 148 -0.04 14.14 15.23
CA THR A 148 0.69 14.64 14.06
C THR A 148 0.64 13.65 12.89
N PHE A 149 0.81 14.17 11.66
CA PHE A 149 0.92 13.39 10.43
C PHE A 149 1.89 12.20 10.47
N ARG A 150 2.91 12.28 11.33
CA ARG A 150 3.89 11.22 11.60
C ARG A 150 3.23 9.93 12.10
N TRP A 151 2.18 10.03 12.90
CA TRP A 151 1.45 8.87 13.41
C TRP A 151 0.72 8.12 12.30
N ILE A 152 0.21 8.83 11.29
CA ILE A 152 -0.44 8.21 10.13
C ILE A 152 0.54 7.27 9.42
N LEU A 153 1.78 7.73 9.27
CA LEU A 153 2.87 6.95 8.66
C LEU A 153 3.37 5.81 9.57
N LEU A 154 3.39 6.02 10.89
CA LEU A 154 3.75 4.97 11.85
C LEU A 154 2.71 3.86 11.93
N ILE A 155 1.41 4.16 11.89
CA ILE A 155 0.33 3.15 11.92
C ILE A 155 0.38 2.24 10.69
N CYS A 156 0.88 2.75 9.56
CA CYS A 156 1.09 1.93 8.38
C CYS A 156 2.16 0.84 8.59
N VAL A 157 3.11 1.03 9.50
CA VAL A 157 4.16 0.04 9.79
C VAL A 157 3.59 -1.26 10.39
N PRO A 158 2.85 -1.27 11.53
CA PRO A 158 2.26 -2.49 12.06
C PRO A 158 1.23 -3.10 11.10
N LEU A 159 0.46 -2.28 10.37
CA LEU A 159 -0.45 -2.79 9.34
C LEU A 159 0.29 -3.53 8.22
N THR A 160 1.47 -3.02 7.81
CA THR A 160 2.33 -3.68 6.84
C THR A 160 2.90 -4.99 7.37
N VAL A 161 3.26 -5.04 8.66
CA VAL A 161 3.69 -6.29 9.32
C VAL A 161 2.55 -7.32 9.32
N ILE A 162 1.32 -6.90 9.63
CA ILE A 162 0.14 -7.78 9.56
C ILE A 162 -0.06 -8.30 8.13
N ALA A 163 0.08 -7.44 7.12
CA ALA A 163 -0.01 -7.85 5.71
C ALA A 163 1.11 -8.84 5.32
N LEU A 164 2.35 -8.62 5.79
CA LEU A 164 3.47 -9.55 5.58
C LEU A 164 3.18 -10.92 6.19
N VAL A 165 2.67 -10.96 7.42
CA VAL A 165 2.28 -12.21 8.10
C VAL A 165 1.15 -12.90 7.35
N ALA A 166 0.12 -12.17 6.95
CA ALA A 166 -0.99 -12.71 6.16
C ALA A 166 -0.50 -13.31 4.83
N VAL A 167 0.36 -12.60 4.10
CA VAL A 167 0.95 -13.09 2.85
C VAL A 167 1.79 -14.35 3.07
N ALA A 168 2.58 -14.41 4.13
CA ALA A 168 3.42 -15.56 4.46
C ALA A 168 2.60 -16.80 4.87
N LEU A 169 1.49 -16.61 5.60
CA LEU A 169 0.63 -17.71 6.05
C LEU A 169 -0.29 -18.22 4.94
N PHE A 170 -0.78 -17.33 4.08
CA PHE A 170 -1.83 -17.64 3.11
C PHE A 170 -1.35 -17.98 1.71
N THR A 171 -0.07 -17.73 1.40
CA THR A 171 0.52 -18.11 0.12
C THR A 171 1.38 -19.36 0.28
N PRO A 172 0.95 -20.55 -0.19
CA PRO A 172 1.80 -21.72 -0.21
C PRO A 172 3.04 -21.42 -1.06
N ARG A 173 4.25 -21.60 -0.52
CA ARG A 173 5.48 -21.56 -1.32
C ARG A 173 5.32 -22.59 -2.44
N ALA A 174 5.32 -22.15 -3.69
CA ALA A 174 5.45 -23.05 -4.82
C ALA A 174 6.68 -23.92 -4.59
N ARG A 175 6.49 -25.25 -4.47
CA ARG A 175 7.61 -26.19 -4.33
C ARG A 175 8.56 -25.96 -5.50
N PRO A 176 9.89 -25.94 -5.28
CA PRO A 176 10.84 -25.95 -6.38
C PRO A 176 10.52 -27.16 -7.26
N ALA A 177 10.33 -26.93 -8.56
CA ALA A 177 10.39 -28.02 -9.52
C ALA A 177 11.82 -28.56 -9.46
N THR A 178 11.97 -29.75 -8.90
CA THR A 178 13.16 -30.59 -8.99
C THR A 178 13.38 -31.02 -10.43
#